data_AF-A0A940VU71-F1
#
_entry.id   AF-A0A940VU71-F1
#
_cell.length_a   1.000
_cell.length_b   1.000
_cell.length_c   1.000
_cell.angle_alpha   90.00
_cell.angle_beta   90.00
_cell.angle_gamma   90.00
#
_symmetry.space_group_name_H-M   'P 1'
#
loop_
_entity.id
_entity.type
_entity.pdbx_description
1 polymer ?
#
loop_
_entity_poly.entity_id
_entity_poly.type
_entity_poly.pdbx_seq_one_letter_code
_entity_poly.pdbx_strand_id
1 'polypeptide(L)'
;LTVKIAVANTLANARIMMEKIRTGEAEYHFIEIMACPVGCIGGGGQPVPVCEETRLNRIAAIYECDRSSQIRKSHENPAIKELYDTWLGKPCGEKSHHLLHTHYKAQIRC
;
A
#
# COMPACT_ATOMS: atom_id res chain seq x y z
N LEU A 1 0.31 -1.44 -23.48
CA LEU A 1 1.33 -0.88 -22.56
C LEU A 1 1.62 -1.92 -21.50
N THR A 2 2.87 -2.32 -21.30
CA THR A 2 3.25 -3.28 -20.26
C THR A 2 3.70 -2.53 -19.03
N VAL A 3 2.98 -2.68 -17.91
CA VAL A 3 3.33 -2.02 -16.64
C VAL A 3 4.11 -3.01 -15.77
N LYS A 4 5.39 -2.69 -15.53
CA LYS A 4 6.27 -3.45 -14.64
C LYS A 4 6.08 -2.98 -13.19
N ILE A 5 5.68 -3.87 -12.28
CA ILE A 5 5.40 -3.56 -10.88
C ILE A 5 6.32 -4.39 -9.98
N ALA A 6 6.76 -3.82 -8.86
CA ALA A 6 7.50 -4.53 -7.82
C ALA A 6 6.91 -4.28 -6.42
N VAL A 7 7.03 -5.28 -5.55
CA VAL A 7 6.69 -5.18 -4.12
C VAL A 7 7.89 -5.68 -3.32
N ALA A 8 8.36 -4.87 -2.37
CA ALA A 8 9.44 -5.22 -1.45
C ALA A 8 8.93 -5.27 -0.02
N ASN A 9 9.03 -6.44 0.61
CA ASN A 9 8.80 -6.60 2.05
C ASN A 9 10.13 -6.51 2.79
N THR A 10 10.16 -5.79 3.90
CA THR A 10 11.32 -5.37 4.70
C THR A 10 12.16 -4.24 4.12
N LEU A 11 12.72 -3.42 5.01
CA LEU A 11 13.63 -2.32 4.63
C LEU A 11 14.98 -2.81 4.06
N ALA A 12 15.42 -4.03 4.45
CA ALA A 12 16.63 -4.63 3.91
C ALA A 12 16.48 -4.96 2.42
N ASN A 13 15.35 -5.60 2.04
CA ASN A 13 15.05 -5.89 0.64
C ASN A 13 14.79 -4.61 -0.17
N ALA A 14 14.16 -3.60 0.44
CA ALA A 14 14.00 -2.30 -0.19
C ALA A 14 15.37 -1.71 -0.60
N ARG A 15 16.37 -1.75 0.29
CA ARG A 15 17.73 -1.27 -0.02
C ARG A 15 18.36 -2.02 -1.21
N ILE A 16 18.24 -3.35 -1.25
CA ILE A 16 18.78 -4.18 -2.34
C ILE A 16 18.08 -3.83 -3.67
N MET A 17 16.75 -3.69 -3.66
CA MET A 17 15.97 -3.34 -4.83
C MET A 17 16.33 -1.96 -5.37
N MET A 18 16.45 -0.97 -4.48
CA MET A 18 16.81 0.40 -4.87
C MET A 18 18.21 0.46 -5.49
N GLU A 19 19.15 -0.37 -5.03
CA GLU A 19 20.48 -0.46 -5.64
C GLU A 19 20.43 -1.02 -7.06
N LYS A 20 19.68 -2.10 -7.29
CA LYS A 20 19.50 -2.68 -8.64
C LYS A 20 18.85 -1.69 -9.63
N ILE A 21 17.91 -0.88 -9.15
CA ILE A 21 17.30 0.17 -9.96
C ILE A 21 18.33 1.25 -10.28
N ARG A 22 19.14 1.65 -9.28
CA ARG A 22 20.20 2.65 -9.44
C ARG A 22 21.29 2.21 -10.42
N THR A 23 21.63 0.92 -10.47
CA THR A 23 22.63 0.36 -11.41
C THR A 23 22.05 0.05 -12.79
N GLY A 24 20.73 0.16 -12.98
CA GLY A 24 20.05 -0.16 -14.24
C GLY A 24 19.81 -1.66 -14.47
N GLU A 25 20.06 -2.50 -13.46
CA GLU A 25 19.79 -3.95 -13.51
C GLU A 25 18.30 -4.29 -13.41
N ALA A 26 17.47 -3.37 -12.91
CA ALA A 26 16.04 -3.56 -12.75
C ALA A 26 15.24 -2.32 -13.17
N GLU A 27 14.17 -2.53 -13.93
CA GLU A 27 13.30 -1.47 -14.42
C GLU A 27 11.85 -1.73 -14.00
N TYR A 28 11.28 -0.84 -13.19
CA TYR A 28 9.90 -0.89 -12.71
C TYR A 28 9.23 0.48 -12.85
N HIS A 29 7.92 0.49 -13.10
CA HIS A 29 7.10 1.69 -13.24
C HIS A 29 6.41 2.07 -11.92
N PHE A 30 6.13 1.08 -11.07
CA PHE A 30 5.49 1.28 -9.78
C PHE A 30 6.07 0.31 -8.74
N ILE A 31 6.38 0.82 -7.55
CA ILE A 31 7.05 0.08 -6.48
C ILE A 31 6.33 0.34 -5.18
N GLU A 32 5.95 -0.73 -4.48
CA GLU A 32 5.43 -0.68 -3.12
C GLU A 32 6.44 -1.26 -2.12
N ILE A 33 6.69 -0.55 -1.02
CA ILE A 33 7.64 -0.97 0.02
C ILE A 33 6.88 -1.12 1.34
N MET A 34 6.92 -2.31 1.91
CA MET A 34 6.38 -2.60 3.24
C MET A 34 7.51 -2.89 4.21
N ALA A 35 7.50 -2.28 5.39
CA ALA A 35 8.58 -2.45 6.37
C ALA A 35 8.57 -3.82 7.07
N CYS A 36 7.41 -4.46 7.20
CA CYS A 36 7.25 -5.72 7.93
C CYS A 36 7.42 -6.94 7.01
N PRO A 37 7.96 -8.05 7.53
CA PRO A 37 7.90 -9.33 6.82
C PRO A 37 6.43 -9.76 6.68
N VAL A 38 6.01 -10.20 5.49
CA VAL A 38 4.61 -10.59 5.19
C VAL A 38 3.60 -9.42 5.29
N GLY A 39 4.05 -8.19 5.04
CA GLY A 39 3.20 -7.00 5.05
C GLY A 39 2.60 -6.70 6.43
N CYS A 40 1.46 -6.00 6.46
CA CYS A 40 0.83 -5.54 7.71
C CYS A 40 0.41 -6.68 8.65
N ILE A 41 0.09 -7.87 8.11
CA ILE A 41 -0.29 -9.06 8.90
C ILE A 41 0.88 -9.62 9.71
N GLY A 42 2.12 -9.36 9.29
CA GLY A 42 3.33 -9.70 10.04
C GLY A 42 3.84 -8.57 10.93
N GLY A 43 3.07 -7.50 11.14
CA GLY A 43 3.46 -6.37 11.97
C GLY A 43 3.74 -6.73 13.42
N GLY A 44 4.65 -5.99 14.06
CA GLY A 44 5.08 -6.25 15.45
C GLY A 44 3.98 -6.08 16.51
N GLY A 45 2.84 -5.47 16.17
CA GLY A 45 1.67 -5.34 17.05
C GLY A 45 0.67 -6.50 16.98
N GLN A 46 0.97 -7.57 16.24
CA GLN A 46 0.07 -8.71 16.07
C GLN A 46 0.10 -9.64 17.30
N PRO A 47 -1.01 -10.34 17.62
CA PRO A 47 -1.07 -11.24 18.77
C PRO A 47 0.00 -12.34 18.75
N VAL A 48 0.59 -12.60 19.93
CA VAL A 48 1.60 -13.65 20.19
C VAL A 48 0.88 -14.87 20.81
N PRO A 49 1.22 -16.12 20.47
CA PRO A 49 2.36 -16.57 19.67
C PRO A 49 2.17 -16.35 18.17
N VAL A 50 3.28 -16.06 17.52
CA VAL A 50 3.35 -15.81 16.10
C VAL A 50 3.56 -17.15 15.38
N CYS A 51 2.47 -17.81 14.96
CA CYS A 51 2.56 -19.01 14.12
C CYS A 51 2.21 -18.72 12.66
N GLU A 52 2.89 -19.42 11.75
CA GLU A 52 2.70 -19.27 10.30
C GLU A 52 1.27 -19.62 9.89
N GLU A 53 0.71 -20.70 10.44
CA GLU A 53 -0.66 -21.14 10.18
C GLU A 53 -1.69 -20.04 10.50
N THR A 54 -1.57 -19.38 11.66
CA THR A 54 -2.47 -18.27 12.01
C THR A 54 -2.37 -17.11 11.04
N ARG A 55 -1.17 -16.80 10.54
CA ARG A 55 -0.99 -15.73 9.53
C ARG A 55 -1.66 -16.11 8.22
N LEU A 56 -1.48 -17.34 7.75
CA LEU A 56 -2.12 -17.83 6.53
C LEU A 56 -3.64 -17.78 6.66
N ASN A 57 -4.18 -18.19 7.80
CA ASN A 57 -5.62 -18.12 8.09
C ASN A 57 -6.14 -16.67 8.08
N ARG A 58 -5.39 -15.72 8.68
CA ARG A 58 -5.74 -14.29 8.64
C ARG A 58 -5.75 -13.73 7.22
N ILE A 59 -4.75 -14.08 6.42
CA ILE A 59 -4.64 -13.67 5.02
C ILE A 59 -5.83 -14.22 4.22
N ALA A 60 -6.13 -15.52 4.39
CA ALA A 60 -7.24 -16.17 3.71
C ALA A 60 -8.59 -15.53 4.06
N ALA A 61 -8.83 -15.26 5.35
CA ALA A 61 -10.05 -14.60 5.81
C ALA A 61 -10.22 -13.20 5.19
N ILE A 62 -9.15 -12.40 5.10
CA ILE A 62 -9.21 -11.07 4.49
C ILE A 62 -9.54 -11.16 2.99
N TYR A 63 -8.91 -12.09 2.26
CA TYR A 63 -9.20 -12.28 0.85
C TYR A 63 -10.62 -12.79 0.60
N GLU A 64 -11.15 -13.62 1.48
CA GLU A 64 -12.53 -14.08 1.40
C GLU A 64 -13.52 -12.92 1.65
N CYS A 65 -13.27 -12.07 2.66
CA CYS A 65 -14.05 -10.86 2.89
C CYS A 65 -14.04 -9.91 1.68
N ASP A 66 -12.87 -9.72 1.05
CA ASP A 66 -12.73 -8.86 -0.13
C ASP A 66 -13.40 -9.44 -1.38
N ARG A 67 -13.40 -10.77 -1.54
CA ARG A 67 -14.10 -11.45 -2.66
C ARG A 67 -15.61 -11.45 -2.49
N SER A 68 -16.09 -11.58 -1.25
CA SER A 68 -17.52 -11.60 -0.93
C SER A 68 -18.16 -10.21 -0.82
N SER A 69 -17.35 -9.14 -0.80
CA SER A 69 -17.87 -7.77 -0.76
C SER A 69 -18.67 -7.41 -2.01
N GLN A 70 -19.89 -6.91 -1.82
CA GLN A 70 -20.74 -6.40 -2.91
C GLN A 70 -20.15 -5.16 -3.59
N ILE A 71 -19.43 -4.33 -2.83
CA ILE A 71 -18.74 -3.14 -3.33
C ILE A 71 -17.25 -3.32 -3.09
N ARG A 72 -16.52 -3.59 -4.18
CA ARG A 72 -15.08 -3.87 -4.13
C ARG A 72 -14.22 -2.69 -4.57
N LYS A 73 -14.67 -1.94 -5.58
CA LYS A 73 -13.90 -0.80 -6.12
C LYS A 73 -14.33 0.49 -5.45
N SER A 74 -13.38 1.27 -4.95
CA SER A 74 -13.66 2.50 -4.21
C SER A 74 -14.48 3.53 -5.00
N HIS A 75 -14.29 3.62 -6.33
CA HIS A 75 -15.03 4.55 -7.19
C HIS A 75 -16.47 4.10 -7.48
N GLU A 76 -16.85 2.86 -7.15
CA GLU A 76 -18.23 2.37 -7.26
C GLU A 76 -19.00 2.63 -5.95
N ASN A 77 -18.32 2.91 -4.83
CA ASN A 77 -18.91 3.12 -3.51
C ASN A 77 -19.75 4.41 -3.45
N PRO A 78 -21.06 4.34 -3.14
CA PRO A 78 -21.95 5.51 -3.06
C PRO A 78 -21.48 6.58 -2.07
N ALA A 79 -20.95 6.18 -0.90
CA ALA A 79 -20.48 7.13 0.11
C ALA A 79 -19.24 7.91 -0.37
N ILE A 80 -18.37 7.26 -1.15
CA ILE A 80 -17.21 7.93 -1.76
C ILE A 80 -17.67 8.89 -2.86
N LYS A 81 -18.62 8.49 -3.71
CA LYS A 81 -19.18 9.38 -4.73
C LYS A 81 -19.79 10.62 -4.11
N GLU A 82 -20.65 10.46 -3.11
CA GLU A 82 -21.28 11.57 -2.39
C GLU A 82 -20.23 12.51 -1.75
N LEU A 83 -19.21 11.95 -1.11
CA LEU A 83 -18.13 12.73 -0.50
C LEU A 83 -17.39 13.61 -1.53
N TYR A 84 -17.13 13.08 -2.72
CA TYR A 84 -16.49 13.84 -3.79
C TYR A 84 -17.45 14.84 -4.43
N ASP A 85 -18.68 14.44 -4.76
CA ASP A 85 -19.65 15.30 -5.43
C ASP A 85 -20.09 16.48 -4.57
N THR A 86 -20.25 16.28 -3.26
CA THR A 86 -20.77 17.32 -2.36
C THR A 86 -19.68 18.15 -1.68
N TRP A 87 -18.48 17.59 -1.47
CA TRP A 87 -17.49 18.24 -0.61
C TRP A 87 -16.08 18.31 -1.17
N LEU A 88 -15.47 17.20 -1.62
CA LEU A 88 -14.06 17.20 -2.06
C LEU A 88 -13.87 17.73 -3.50
N GLY A 89 -14.90 17.67 -4.33
CA GLY A 89 -14.84 17.97 -5.76
C GLY A 89 -14.25 16.80 -6.55
N LYS A 90 -13.03 16.97 -7.07
CA LYS A 90 -12.36 15.98 -7.93
C LYS A 90 -11.10 15.41 -7.27
N PRO A 91 -10.73 14.13 -7.55
CA PRO A 91 -9.42 13.60 -7.20
C PRO A 91 -8.30 14.47 -7.77
N CYS A 92 -7.24 14.70 -6.99
CA CYS A 92 -6.15 15.62 -7.33
C CYS A 92 -6.59 17.08 -7.58
N GLY A 93 -7.79 17.48 -7.13
CA GLY A 93 -8.22 18.88 -7.08
C GLY A 93 -7.67 19.61 -5.85
N GLU A 94 -7.81 20.94 -5.81
CA GLU A 94 -7.26 21.81 -4.75
C GLU A 94 -7.58 21.31 -3.33
N LYS A 95 -8.87 21.08 -3.04
CA LYS A 95 -9.31 20.65 -1.71
C LYS A 95 -8.83 19.23 -1.36
N SER A 96 -8.90 18.30 -2.31
CA SER A 96 -8.37 16.94 -2.11
C SER A 96 -6.86 16.93 -1.90
N HIS A 97 -6.13 17.84 -2.54
CA HIS A 97 -4.70 17.99 -2.39
C HIS A 97 -4.35 18.49 -0.99
N HIS A 98 -5.03 19.53 -0.52
CA HIS A 98 -4.80 20.06 0.83
C HIS A 98 -5.15 19.08 1.96
N LEU A 99 -6.14 18.20 1.76
CA LEU A 99 -6.63 17.30 2.82
C LEU A 99 -6.01 15.89 2.78
N LEU A 100 -5.78 15.34 1.59
CA LEU A 100 -5.46 13.93 1.40
C LEU A 100 -4.04 13.69 0.89
N HIS A 101 -3.33 14.75 0.47
CA HIS A 101 -1.95 14.66 0.00
C HIS A 101 -1.01 15.24 1.06
N THR A 102 0.24 14.80 1.02
CA THR A 102 1.28 15.25 1.95
C THR A 102 2.61 15.45 1.23
N HIS A 103 3.59 15.99 1.93
CA HIS A 103 4.93 16.20 1.43
C HIS A 103 5.96 15.58 2.38
N TYR A 104 7.10 15.17 1.82
CA TYR A 104 8.24 14.68 2.59
C TYR A 104 9.32 15.75 2.63
N LYS A 105 10.09 15.77 3.72
CA LYS A 105 11.28 16.62 3.87
C LYS A 105 12.50 15.72 3.91
N ALA A 106 13.62 16.23 3.39
CA ALA A 106 14.89 15.52 3.49
C ALA A 106 15.24 15.30 4.97
N GLN A 107 15.55 14.05 5.33
CA GLN A 107 15.96 13.72 6.69
C GLN A 107 17.44 14.13 6.87
N ILE A 108 17.69 15.14 7.70
CA ILE A 108 19.04 15.49 8.14
C ILE A 108 19.41 14.51 9.25
N ARG A 109 20.38 13.63 8.99
CA ARG A 109 20.94 12.72 10.01
C ARG A 109 22.16 13.40 10.60
N CYS A 110 22.10 13.73 11.89
CA CYS A 110 23.24 14.15 12.69
C CYS A 110 24.14 12.97 13.02
#